data_AF-A0AA36CVY8-F1
#
_entry.id   AF-A0AA36CVY8-F1
#
_cell.length_a   1.000
_cell.length_b   1.000
_cell.length_c   1.000
_cell.angle_alpha   90.00
_cell.angle_beta   90.00
_cell.angle_gamma   90.00
#
_symmetry.space_group_name_H-M   'P 1'
#
loop_
_entity.id
_entity.type
_entity.pdbx_description
1 polymer ?
#
loop_
_entity_poly.entity_id
_entity_poly.type
_entity_poly.pdbx_seq_one_letter_code
_entity_poly.pdbx_strand_id
1 'polypeptide(L)'
;MDGKVMKLCKIISRGGKAIIFCAAGVSRAASLCLAYLVKGVGMSLRDAYYHLNQRRPIISPNLGFWRQLIDYEKELRGEATVNLITGRMPRPVPDVYLNRTLKA
;
A
#
# COMPACT_ATOMS: atom_id res chain seq x y z
N MET A 1 -8.61 -7.21 -6.23
CA MET A 1 -7.86 -5.92 -6.20
C MET A 1 -7.45 -5.50 -7.60
N ASP A 2 -6.91 -6.42 -8.40
CA ASP A 2 -6.27 -6.15 -9.70
C ASP A 2 -7.14 -5.38 -10.73
N GLY A 3 -8.40 -5.76 -10.93
CA GLY A 3 -9.26 -5.08 -11.92
C GLY A 3 -9.45 -3.57 -11.67
N LYS A 4 -9.44 -3.13 -10.41
CA LYS A 4 -9.51 -1.69 -10.07
C LYS A 4 -8.18 -0.98 -10.39
N VAL A 5 -7.05 -1.63 -10.13
CA VAL A 5 -5.72 -1.12 -10.44
C VAL A 5 -5.54 -1.00 -11.95
N MET A 6 -5.96 -2.01 -12.73
CA MET A 6 -5.92 -1.96 -14.19
C MET A 6 -6.74 -0.81 -14.76
N LYS A 7 -7.94 -0.55 -14.20
CA LYS A 7 -8.76 0.60 -14.60
C LYS A 7 -8.02 1.92 -14.35
N LEU A 8 -7.34 2.04 -13.22
CA LEU A 8 -6.55 3.22 -12.88
C LEU A 8 -5.35 3.40 -13.83
N CYS A 9 -4.57 2.35 -14.06
CA CYS A 9 -3.46 2.38 -15.01
C CYS A 9 -3.91 2.84 -16.40
N LYS A 10 -5.06 2.35 -16.88
CA LYS A 10 -5.65 2.74 -18.18
C LYS A 10 -6.05 4.23 -18.23
N ILE A 11 -6.56 4.79 -17.14
CA ILE A 11 -6.91 6.22 -17.07
C ILE A 11 -5.64 7.07 -17.13
N ILE A 12 -4.64 6.71 -16.33
CA ILE A 12 -3.38 7.48 -16.25
C ILE A 12 -2.57 7.38 -17.55
N SER A 13 -2.50 6.21 -18.19
CA SER A 13 -1.75 6.04 -19.45
C SER A 13 -2.32 6.84 -20.62
N ARG A 14 -3.56 7.32 -20.51
CA ARG A 14 -4.22 8.21 -21.49
C ARG A 14 -4.13 9.69 -21.14
N GLY A 15 -3.29 10.06 -20.15
CA GLY A 15 -3.17 11.42 -19.65
C GLY A 15 -4.33 11.87 -18.76
N GLY A 16 -5.21 10.94 -18.36
CA GLY A 16 -6.32 11.24 -17.45
C GLY A 16 -5.86 11.44 -16.01
N LYS A 17 -6.75 11.98 -15.18
CA LYS A 17 -6.56 12.13 -13.73
C LYS A 17 -7.62 11.32 -12.99
N ALA A 18 -7.28 10.78 -11.83
CA ALA A 18 -8.19 10.00 -11.00
C ALA A 18 -8.03 10.39 -9.53
N ILE A 19 -9.14 10.39 -8.80
CA ILE A 19 -9.18 10.59 -7.34
C ILE A 19 -9.59 9.27 -6.70
N ILE A 20 -8.83 8.82 -5.70
CA ILE A 20 -9.13 7.65 -4.89
C ILE A 20 -9.48 8.12 -3.48
N PHE A 21 -10.71 7.89 -3.05
CA PHE A 21 -11.17 8.27 -1.72
C PHE A 21 -11.94 7.15 -1.03
N CYS A 22 -12.02 7.26 0.29
CA CYS A 22 -12.92 6.51 1.14
C CYS A 22 -13.30 7.42 2.32
N ALA A 23 -14.07 6.93 3.30
CA ALA A 23 -14.56 7.76 4.41
C ALA A 23 -13.47 8.59 5.12
N ALA A 24 -12.34 7.98 5.49
CA ALA A 24 -11.25 8.66 6.23
C ALA A 24 -9.95 8.81 5.43
N GLY A 25 -9.84 8.15 4.28
CA GLY A 25 -8.58 8.06 3.53
C GLY A 25 -7.44 7.38 4.31
N VAL A 26 -7.75 6.55 5.31
CA VAL A 26 -6.77 5.85 6.17
C VAL A 26 -6.46 4.45 5.64
N SER A 27 -7.48 3.66 5.28
CA SER A 27 -7.34 2.22 5.02
C SER A 27 -7.70 1.82 3.58
N ARG A 28 -8.99 1.79 3.21
CA ARG A 28 -9.45 1.34 1.87
C ARG A 28 -8.81 2.09 0.69
N ALA A 29 -8.85 3.42 0.71
CA ALA A 29 -8.27 4.25 -0.35
C ALA A 29 -6.76 4.10 -0.41
N ALA A 30 -6.10 4.16 0.76
CA ALA A 30 -4.65 3.98 0.86
C ALA A 30 -4.21 2.62 0.27
N SER A 31 -4.94 1.54 0.56
CA SER A 31 -4.63 0.20 0.04
C SER A 31 -4.67 0.16 -1.50
N LEU A 32 -5.68 0.79 -2.12
CA LEU A 32 -5.75 0.86 -3.58
C LEU A 32 -4.63 1.74 -4.18
N CYS A 33 -4.26 2.84 -3.51
CA CYS A 33 -3.11 3.65 -3.91
C CYS A 33 -1.81 2.85 -3.84
N LEU A 34 -1.59 2.07 -2.78
CA LEU A 34 -0.40 1.22 -2.65
C LEU A 34 -0.33 0.17 -3.75
N ALA A 35 -1.44 -0.54 -4.01
CA ALA A 35 -1.50 -1.52 -5.09
C ALA A 35 -1.20 -0.89 -6.47
N TYR A 36 -1.66 0.35 -6.71
CA TYR A 36 -1.32 1.09 -7.92
C TYR A 36 0.16 1.48 -8.00
N LEU A 37 0.75 1.97 -6.92
CA LEU A 37 2.18 2.29 -6.92
C LEU A 37 3.03 1.04 -7.18
N VAL A 38 2.62 -0.12 -6.66
CA VAL A 38 3.30 -1.39 -6.91
C VAL A 38 3.18 -1.81 -8.39
N LYS A 39 1.95 -1.95 -8.91
CA LYS A 39 1.75 -2.46 -10.29
C LYS A 39 1.96 -1.41 -11.38
N GLY A 40 1.40 -0.22 -11.20
CA GLY A 40 1.35 0.83 -12.21
C GLY A 40 2.61 1.67 -12.29
N VAL A 41 3.32 1.86 -11.16
CA VAL A 41 4.57 2.64 -11.12
C VAL A 41 5.80 1.73 -10.98
N GLY A 42 5.62 0.47 -10.55
CA GLY A 42 6.71 -0.51 -10.43
C GLY A 42 7.49 -0.43 -9.12
N MET A 43 6.99 0.29 -8.11
CA MET A 43 7.63 0.38 -6.79
C MET A 43 7.54 -0.94 -6.03
N SER A 44 8.47 -1.19 -5.10
CA SER A 44 8.23 -2.18 -4.04
C SER A 44 7.09 -1.72 -3.14
N LEU A 45 6.41 -2.65 -2.45
CA LEU A 45 5.36 -2.32 -1.49
C LEU A 45 5.91 -1.48 -0.33
N ARG A 46 7.14 -1.74 0.10
CA ARG A 46 7.85 -0.93 1.11
C ARG A 46 8.05 0.50 0.63
N ASP A 47 8.56 0.71 -0.57
CA ASP A 47 8.79 2.04 -1.12
C ASP A 47 7.47 2.77 -1.40
N ALA A 48 6.49 2.05 -1.94
CA ALA A 48 5.13 2.56 -2.14
C ALA A 48 4.52 3.06 -0.82
N TYR A 49 4.70 2.29 0.27
CA TYR A 49 4.23 2.71 1.58
C TYR A 49 4.92 3.99 2.05
N TYR A 50 6.26 4.06 2.02
CA TYR A 50 6.95 5.27 2.45
C TYR A 50 6.64 6.48 1.58
N HIS A 51 6.53 6.28 0.26
CA HIS A 51 6.15 7.33 -0.69
C HIS A 51 4.76 7.91 -0.38
N LEU A 52 3.78 7.04 -0.12
CA LEU A 52 2.40 7.45 0.19
C LEU A 52 2.31 8.02 1.61
N ASN A 53 3.00 7.44 2.59
CA ASN A 53 3.02 7.88 3.97
C ASN A 53 3.61 9.29 4.11
N GLN A 54 4.65 9.63 3.35
CA GLN A 54 5.21 10.99 3.33
C GLN A 54 4.20 12.04 2.86
N ARG A 55 3.30 11.69 1.93
CA ARG A 55 2.25 12.59 1.40
C ARG A 55 0.98 12.58 2.24
N ARG A 56 0.71 11.48 2.94
CA ARG A 56 -0.46 11.31 3.81
C ARG A 56 -0.07 10.51 5.05
N PRO A 57 0.45 11.16 6.11
CA PRO A 57 0.96 10.49 7.31
C PRO A 57 -0.10 9.79 8.18
N ILE A 58 -1.38 9.84 7.79
CA ILE A 58 -2.46 9.15 8.51
C ILE A 58 -2.76 7.76 7.94
N ILE A 59 -2.11 7.35 6.84
CA ILE A 59 -2.41 6.04 6.25
C ILE A 59 -2.11 4.93 7.24
N SER A 60 -3.05 3.99 7.31
CA SER A 60 -2.94 2.76 8.09
C SER A 60 -3.93 1.74 7.52
N PRO A 61 -3.55 0.99 6.46
CA PRO A 61 -4.32 -0.15 6.00
C PRO A 61 -4.58 -1.12 7.15
N ASN A 62 -5.73 -1.80 7.10
CA ASN A 62 -6.01 -2.82 8.12
C ASN A 62 -5.21 -4.09 7.81
N LEU A 63 -5.13 -5.01 8.78
CA LEU A 63 -4.35 -6.24 8.64
C LEU A 63 -4.76 -7.08 7.42
N GLY A 64 -6.06 -7.14 7.09
CA GLY A 64 -6.56 -7.87 5.93
C GLY A 64 -6.05 -7.27 4.61
N PHE A 65 -6.06 -5.95 4.48
CA PHE A 65 -5.48 -5.28 3.31
C PHE A 65 -3.97 -5.43 3.26
N TRP A 66 -3.26 -5.40 4.38
CA TRP A 66 -1.83 -5.66 4.39
C TRP A 66 -1.48 -7.06 3.87
N ARG A 67 -2.21 -8.10 4.30
CA ARG A 67 -2.05 -9.45 3.75
C ARG A 67 -2.26 -9.46 2.24
N GLN A 68 -3.38 -8.89 1.78
CA GLN A 68 -3.68 -8.80 0.34
C GLN A 68 -2.61 -8.03 -0.45
N LEU A 69 -2.04 -6.96 0.10
CA LEU A 69 -0.99 -6.18 -0.55
C LEU A 69 0.33 -6.94 -0.63
N ILE A 70 0.70 -7.65 0.45
CA ILE A 70 1.90 -8.50 0.50
C ILE A 70 1.78 -9.63 -0.51
N ASP A 71 0.64 -10.32 -0.54
CA ASP A 71 0.39 -11.40 -1.49
C ASP A 71 0.38 -10.86 -2.93
N TYR A 72 -0.21 -9.68 -3.15
CA TYR A 72 -0.20 -9.02 -4.46
C TYR A 72 1.20 -8.65 -4.95
N GLU A 73 2.09 -8.18 -4.07
CA GLU A 73 3.48 -7.92 -4.43
C GLU A 73 4.21 -9.23 -4.81
N LYS A 74 4.01 -10.29 -4.02
CA LYS A 74 4.58 -11.62 -4.32
C LYS A 74 4.11 -12.16 -5.66
N GLU A 75 2.82 -12.06 -5.95
CA GLU A 75 2.24 -12.51 -7.23
C GLU A 75 2.85 -11.76 -8.42
N LEU A 76 3.15 -10.46 -8.26
CA LEU A 76 3.68 -9.62 -9.33
C LEU A 76 5.21 -9.71 -9.48
N ARG A 77 5.94 -9.93 -8.39
CA ARG A 77 7.41 -9.76 -8.35
C ARG A 77 8.17 -11.03 -7.91
N GLY A 78 7.47 -12.03 -7.40
CA GLY A 78 8.06 -13.24 -6.82
C GLY A 78 8.51 -13.09 -5.36
N GLU A 79 8.52 -11.88 -4.81
CA GLU A 79 8.96 -11.59 -3.44
C GLU A 79 8.10 -10.52 -2.76
N ALA A 80 8.10 -10.50 -1.43
CA ALA A 80 7.49 -9.45 -0.63
C ALA A 80 8.55 -8.62 0.08
N THR A 81 8.39 -7.31 0.05
CA THR A 81 9.28 -6.36 0.73
C THR A 81 8.77 -5.90 2.10
N VAL A 82 7.54 -6.28 2.47
CA VAL A 82 6.91 -5.97 3.76
C VAL A 82 6.55 -7.25 4.49
N ASN A 83 6.92 -7.34 5.76
CA ASN A 83 6.63 -8.49 6.61
C ASN A 83 5.67 -8.13 7.74
N LEU A 84 4.84 -9.10 8.14
CA LEU A 84 3.99 -8.99 9.32
C LEU A 84 4.72 -9.56 10.53
N ILE A 85 5.01 -8.70 11.51
CA ILE A 85 5.69 -9.06 12.77
C ILE A 85 4.68 -9.20 13.91
N THR A 86 4.84 -10.22 14.75
CA THR A 86 3.90 -10.53 15.84
C THR A 86 4.38 -10.05 17.21
N GLY A 87 5.67 -10.12 17.52
CA GLY A 87 6.27 -9.59 18.75
C GLY A 87 5.44 -9.84 20.03
N ARG A 88 5.37 -8.83 20.91
CA ARG A 88 4.49 -8.82 22.10
C ARG A 88 3.07 -8.28 21.79
N MET A 89 2.73 -8.09 20.52
CA MET A 89 1.49 -7.44 20.13
C MET A 89 0.36 -8.47 20.02
N PRO A 90 -0.88 -8.10 20.38
CA PRO A 90 -2.02 -9.01 20.27
C PRO A 90 -2.38 -9.33 18.81
N ARG A 91 -1.89 -8.54 17.85
CA ARG A 91 -2.09 -8.74 16.41
C ARG A 91 -0.81 -8.43 15.64
N PRO A 92 -0.53 -9.15 14.53
CA PRO A 92 0.60 -8.83 13.67
C PRO A 92 0.50 -7.41 13.13
N VAL A 93 1.63 -6.72 13.02
CA VAL A 93 1.74 -5.40 12.40
C VAL A 93 2.75 -5.43 11.25
N PRO A 94 2.58 -4.60 10.21
CA PRO A 94 3.61 -4.44 9.18
C PRO A 94 4.89 -3.85 9.78
N ASP A 95 6.04 -4.42 9.43
CA ASP A 95 7.36 -3.96 9.86
C ASP A 95 7.68 -2.51 9.44
N VAL A 96 7.10 -2.04 8.33
CA VAL A 96 7.20 -0.63 7.87
C VAL A 96 6.62 0.39 8.86
N TYR A 97 5.85 -0.05 9.86
CA TYR A 97 5.39 0.84 10.93
C TYR A 97 6.48 1.13 11.97
N LEU A 98 7.48 0.27 12.13
CA LEU A 98 8.52 0.46 13.16
C LEU A 98 9.47 1.61 12.81
N ASN A 99 9.76 1.80 11.52
CA ASN A 99 10.62 2.88 11.04
C ASN A 99 9.95 4.27 11.11
N ARG A 100 8.66 4.34 11.49
CA ARG A 100 7.95 5.61 11.70
C ARG A 100 8.46 6.35 12.95
N THR A 101 9.07 5.63 13.89
CA THR A 101 9.48 6.14 15.20
C THR A 101 10.76 6.97 15.19
N LEU A 102 11.47 7.10 14.06
CA LEU A 102 12.76 7.82 13.98
C LEU A 102 12.67 9.20 13.30
N LYS A 103 11.47 9.72 13.05
CA LYS A 103 11.27 11.08 12.55
C LYS A 103 10.19 11.78 13.38
N ALA A 104 10.55 12.13 14.61
CA ALA A 104 9.91 13.18 15.39
C ALA A 104 10.88 14.37 15.45
#